data_AF-A0A7C4E1A7-F1
#
_entry.id   AF-A0A7C4E1A7-F1
#
_cell.length_a   1.000
_cell.length_b   1.000
_cell.length_c   1.000
_cell.angle_alpha   90.00
_cell.angle_beta   90.00
_cell.angle_gamma   90.00
#
_symmetry.space_group_name_H-M   'P 1'
#
loop_
_entity.id
_entity.type
_entity.pdbx_description
1 polymer ?
#
loop_
_entity_poly.entity_id
_entity_poly.type
_entity_poly.pdbx_seq_one_letter_code
_entity_poly.pdbx_strand_id
1 'polypeptide(L)'
;MSSDKLRAFLDERIKQLEKELDILKQLRELLREEGGTGFDNLPWRQYRDGRGEWVFADQAPPDLVEKASTKGGVKIGEYVYEVTESGGKRFLRRRHLQASQQTTGA
;
A
#
# COMPACT_ATOMS: atom_id res chain seq x y z
N MET A 1 -41.52 4.89 25.33
CA MET A 1 -41.62 4.10 24.07
C MET A 1 -41.87 2.64 24.44
N SER A 2 -42.73 1.92 23.72
CA SER A 2 -42.89 0.47 23.94
C SER A 2 -41.61 -0.27 23.52
N SER A 3 -41.27 -1.34 24.23
CA SER A 3 -40.09 -2.19 23.95
C SER A 3 -40.05 -2.65 22.49
N ASP A 4 -41.21 -2.95 21.90
CA ASP A 4 -41.32 -3.40 20.51
C ASP A 4 -40.99 -2.30 19.50
N LYS A 5 -41.35 -1.04 19.81
CA LYS A 5 -41.01 0.11 18.96
C LYS A 5 -39.51 0.41 19.00
N LEU A 6 -38.87 0.19 20.16
CA LEU A 6 -37.43 0.35 20.29
C LEU A 6 -36.68 -0.75 19.51
N ARG A 7 -37.14 -2.01 19.57
CA ARG A 7 -36.56 -3.11 18.78
C ARG A 7 -36.64 -2.84 17.28
N ALA A 8 -37.82 -2.49 16.78
CA ALA A 8 -38.01 -2.18 15.36
C ALA A 8 -37.12 -1.01 14.90
N PHE A 9 -36.98 0.04 15.72
CA PHE A 9 -36.08 1.16 15.44
C PHE A 9 -34.61 0.71 15.37
N LEU A 10 -34.16 -0.12 16.32
CA LEU A 10 -32.80 -0.63 16.33
C LEU A 10 -32.51 -1.52 15.11
N ASP A 11 -33.44 -2.39 14.74
CA ASP A 11 -33.30 -3.27 13.57
C ASP A 11 -33.16 -2.46 12.28
N GLU A 12 -33.97 -1.42 12.12
CA GLU A 12 -33.89 -0.53 10.96
C GLU A 12 -32.59 0.28 10.94
N ARG A 13 -32.12 0.74 12.10
CA ARG A 13 -30.85 1.45 12.20
C ARG A 13 -29.66 0.55 11.90
N ILE A 14 -29.66 -0.69 12.38
CA ILE A 14 -28.63 -1.69 12.07
C ILE A 14 -28.58 -1.91 10.56
N LYS A 15 -29.73 -2.14 9.93
CA LYS A 15 -29.82 -2.36 8.47
C LYS A 15 -29.27 -1.18 7.65
N GLN A 16 -29.52 0.06 8.11
CA GLN A 16 -28.93 1.25 7.47
C GLN A 16 -27.41 1.27 7.61
N LEU A 17 -26.89 1.01 8.81
CA LEU A 17 -25.45 0.99 9.08
C LEU A 17 -24.74 -0.11 8.30
N GLU A 18 -25.34 -1.28 8.15
CA GLU A 18 -24.81 -2.37 7.33
C GLU A 18 -24.68 -1.95 5.86
N LYS A 19 -25.69 -1.24 5.33
CA LYS A 19 -25.67 -0.72 3.96
C LYS A 19 -24.60 0.35 3.78
N GLU A 20 -24.49 1.30 4.71
CA GLU A 20 -23.44 2.32 4.69
C GLU A 20 -22.04 1.67 4.73
N LEU A 21 -21.85 0.66 5.58
CA LEU A 21 -20.59 -0.07 5.68
C LEU A 21 -20.24 -0.79 4.38
N ASP A 22 -21.22 -1.40 3.71
CA ASP A 22 -21.01 -2.06 2.43
C ASP A 22 -20.54 -1.09 1.34
N ILE A 23 -21.19 0.08 1.24
CA ILE A 23 -20.80 1.14 0.31
C ILE A 23 -19.36 1.60 0.59
N LEU A 24 -19.01 1.83 1.87
CA LEU A 24 -17.66 2.24 2.25
C LEU A 24 -16.60 1.18 1.92
N LYS A 25 -16.93 -0.11 2.05
CA LYS A 25 -16.04 -1.20 1.63
C LYS A 25 -15.83 -1.19 0.11
N GLN A 26 -16.89 -1.04 -0.67
CA GLN A 26 -16.80 -0.95 -2.13
C GLN A 26 -15.94 0.25 -2.56
N LEU A 27 -16.16 1.43 -1.97
CA LEU A 27 -15.35 2.62 -2.24
C LEU A 27 -13.88 2.42 -1.87
N ARG A 28 -13.59 1.73 -0.76
CA ARG A 28 -12.21 1.41 -0.37
C ARG A 28 -11.53 0.49 -1.38
N GLU A 29 -12.23 -0.51 -1.90
CA GLU A 29 -11.66 -1.38 -2.94
C GLU A 29 -11.50 -0.62 -4.27
N LEU A 30 -12.44 0.24 -4.66
CA LEU A 30 -12.29 1.13 -5.82
C LEU A 30 -11.07 2.05 -5.68
N LEU A 31 -10.84 2.65 -4.51
CA LEU A 31 -9.64 3.46 -4.24
C LEU A 31 -8.34 2.64 -4.25
N ARG A 32 -8.40 1.32 -4.00
CA ARG A 32 -7.25 0.42 -4.18
C ARG A 32 -7.00 0.10 -5.66
N GLU A 33 -8.04 0.06 -6.47
CA GLU A 33 -7.96 -0.26 -7.90
C GLU A 33 -7.64 0.95 -8.78
N GLU A 34 -8.24 2.11 -8.52
CA GLU A 34 -7.96 3.38 -9.23
C GLU A 34 -6.70 4.09 -8.71
N GLY A 35 -6.22 3.70 -7.53
CA GLY A 35 -4.93 4.14 -7.00
C GLY A 35 -3.79 3.41 -7.69
N GLY A 36 -3.32 3.95 -8.83
CA GLY A 36 -1.90 3.87 -9.16
C GLY A 36 -1.12 4.05 -7.86
N THR A 37 -0.34 3.04 -7.49
CA THR A 37 0.02 2.78 -6.09
C THR A 37 0.38 4.09 -5.42
N GLY A 38 -0.30 4.49 -4.33
CA GLY A 38 -0.11 5.81 -3.68
C GLY A 38 1.32 6.13 -3.23
N PHE A 39 2.25 5.21 -3.51
CA PHE A 39 3.69 5.34 -3.45
C PHE A 39 4.28 6.20 -4.58
N ASP A 40 3.61 6.43 -5.72
CA ASP A 40 4.16 7.27 -6.80
C ASP A 40 4.40 8.73 -6.37
N ASN A 41 3.64 9.21 -5.39
CA ASN A 41 3.78 10.55 -4.83
C ASN A 41 4.92 10.68 -3.79
N LEU A 42 5.64 9.60 -3.48
CA LEU A 42 6.80 9.67 -2.59
C LEU A 42 7.94 10.45 -3.26
N PRO A 43 8.84 11.09 -2.49
CA PRO A 43 9.96 11.87 -3.03
C PRO A 43 11.08 10.95 -3.55
N TRP A 44 10.77 10.17 -4.58
CA TRP A 44 11.66 9.24 -5.24
C TRP A 44 12.86 9.95 -5.85
N ARG A 45 14.03 9.37 -5.62
CA ARG A 45 15.29 9.78 -6.22
C ARG A 45 15.73 8.67 -7.15
N GLN A 46 15.97 8.99 -8.41
CA GLN A 46 16.49 8.02 -9.36
C GLN A 46 17.93 7.63 -8.99
N TYR A 47 18.24 6.34 -9.14
CA TYR A 47 19.64 5.91 -9.16
C TYR A 47 20.33 6.44 -10.43
N ARG A 48 21.65 6.66 -10.35
CA ARG A 48 22.45 7.16 -11.48
C ARG A 48 22.41 6.25 -12.71
N ASP A 49 22.16 4.96 -12.51
CA ASP A 49 22.06 3.97 -13.58
C ASP A 49 20.65 3.85 -14.18
N GLY A 50 19.68 4.64 -13.69
CA GLY A 50 18.30 4.67 -14.19
C GLY A 50 17.49 3.40 -13.93
N ARG A 51 18.05 2.38 -13.26
CA ARG A 51 17.41 1.06 -13.09
C ARG A 51 16.44 0.98 -11.91
N GLY A 52 16.25 2.09 -11.20
CA GLY A 52 15.30 2.16 -10.10
C GLY A 52 15.34 3.50 -9.39
N GLU A 53 14.55 3.55 -8.35
CA GLU A 53 14.35 4.74 -7.54
C GLU A 53 14.46 4.39 -6.06
N TRP A 54 14.80 5.37 -5.25
CA TRP A 54 14.89 5.21 -3.81
C TRP A 54 14.35 6.42 -3.06
N VAL A 55 13.90 6.19 -1.83
CA VAL A 55 13.50 7.20 -0.87
C VAL A 55 14.02 6.80 0.51
N PHE A 56 14.18 7.75 1.43
CA PHE A 56 14.50 7.39 2.80
C PHE A 56 13.33 6.65 3.45
N ALA A 57 13.62 5.65 4.28
CA ALA A 57 12.58 4.80 4.88
C ALA A 57 11.65 5.58 5.83
N ASP A 58 12.11 6.68 6.43
CA ASP A 58 11.32 7.58 7.29
C ASP A 58 10.35 8.48 6.49
N GLN A 59 10.55 8.60 5.18
CA GLN A 59 9.68 9.34 4.26
C GLN A 59 8.65 8.44 3.57
N ALA A 60 8.70 7.12 3.80
CA ALA A 60 7.79 6.15 3.23
C ALA A 60 6.78 5.64 4.28
N PRO A 61 5.63 5.08 3.85
CA PRO A 61 4.66 4.50 4.77
C PRO A 61 5.27 3.37 5.63
N PRO A 62 5.14 3.42 6.97
CA PRO A 62 5.77 2.44 7.87
C PRO A 62 5.42 0.98 7.52
N ASP A 63 4.16 0.70 7.21
CA ASP A 63 3.67 -0.63 6.84
C ASP A 63 4.38 -1.20 5.59
N LEU A 64 4.73 -0.34 4.62
CA LEU A 64 5.43 -0.77 3.42
C LEU A 64 6.87 -1.13 3.74
N VAL A 65 7.54 -0.29 4.52
CA VAL A 65 8.92 -0.51 4.97
C VAL A 65 9.00 -1.78 5.80
N GLU A 66 8.08 -2.00 6.72
CA GLU A 66 8.02 -3.21 7.54
C GLU A 66 7.82 -4.46 6.67
N LYS A 67 6.80 -4.47 5.81
CA LYS A 67 6.53 -5.61 4.92
C LYS A 67 7.70 -5.93 4.00
N ALA A 68 8.33 -4.91 3.41
CA ALA A 68 9.50 -5.06 2.55
C ALA A 68 10.71 -5.59 3.33
N SER A 69 10.90 -5.13 4.56
CA SER A 69 11.99 -5.59 5.43
C SER A 69 11.82 -7.04 5.88
N THR A 70 10.61 -7.44 6.28
CA THR A 70 10.35 -8.80 6.79
C THR A 70 10.45 -9.86 5.70
N LYS A 71 10.04 -9.53 4.46
CA LYS A 71 10.00 -10.49 3.35
C LYS A 71 11.25 -10.45 2.45
N GLY A 72 12.19 -9.54 2.71
CA GLY A 72 13.33 -9.29 1.82
C GLY A 72 12.94 -8.66 0.48
N GLY A 73 11.75 -8.07 0.42
CA GLY A 73 11.16 -7.49 -0.78
C GLY A 73 9.65 -7.70 -0.84
N VAL A 74 8.90 -6.73 -1.39
CA VAL A 74 7.46 -6.86 -1.62
C VAL A 74 7.10 -6.38 -3.02
N LYS A 75 6.34 -7.21 -3.75
CA LYS A 75 5.80 -6.89 -5.07
C LYS A 75 4.48 -6.15 -4.89
N ILE A 76 4.36 -4.94 -5.43
CA ILE A 76 3.12 -4.18 -5.46
C ILE A 76 2.99 -3.51 -6.83
N GLY A 77 1.91 -3.80 -7.54
CA GLY A 77 1.75 -3.38 -8.94
C GLY A 77 2.90 -3.89 -9.80
N GLU A 78 3.49 -2.98 -10.58
CA GLU A 78 4.60 -3.29 -11.49
C GLU A 78 5.99 -3.16 -10.85
N TYR A 79 6.06 -2.90 -9.54
CA TYR A 79 7.31 -2.63 -8.84
C TYR A 79 7.62 -3.68 -7.76
N VAL A 80 8.91 -3.91 -7.55
CA VAL A 80 9.46 -4.60 -6.37
C VAL A 80 10.07 -3.56 -5.44
N TYR A 81 9.60 -3.55 -4.21
CA TYR A 81 10.06 -2.67 -3.14
C TYR A 81 10.96 -3.42 -2.17
N GLU A 82 12.13 -2.89 -1.87
CA GLU A 82 13.12 -3.51 -0.98
C GLU A 82 13.66 -2.47 -0.01
N VAL A 83 13.93 -2.89 1.23
CA VAL A 83 14.62 -2.04 2.21
C VAL A 83 16.11 -2.36 2.18
N THR A 84 16.94 -1.34 2.05
CA THR A 84 18.39 -1.44 2.12
C THR A 84 18.95 -0.47 3.14
N GLU A 85 20.10 -0.80 3.71
CA GLU A 85 20.82 0.09 4.61
C GLU A 85 22.19 0.45 4.02
N SER A 86 22.54 1.73 4.06
CA SER A 86 23.84 2.23 3.62
C SER A 86 24.23 3.46 4.42
N GLY A 87 25.48 3.53 4.89
CA GLY A 87 25.96 4.66 5.69
C GLY A 87 25.13 4.93 6.95
N GLY A 88 24.58 3.88 7.58
CA GLY A 88 23.73 3.99 8.77
C GLY A 88 22.32 4.55 8.53
N LYS A 89 21.90 4.68 7.27
CA LYS A 89 20.54 5.12 6.89
C LYS A 89 19.79 4.01 6.16
N ARG A 90 18.49 3.93 6.42
CA ARG A 90 17.58 2.99 5.75
C ARG A 90 16.88 3.66 4.58
N PHE A 91 16.79 2.93 3.48
CA PHE A 91 16.20 3.38 2.24
C PHE A 91 15.18 2.35 1.76
N LEU A 92 14.06 2.83 1.25
CA LEU A 92 13.14 2.03 0.46
C LEU A 92 13.49 2.25 -1.01
N ARG A 93 13.87 1.18 -1.72
CA ARG A 93 14.12 1.22 -3.16
C ARG A 93 12.99 0.52 -3.91
N ARG A 94 12.66 1.01 -5.10
CA ARG A 94 11.75 0.35 -6.03
C ARG A 94 12.40 0.10 -7.38
N ARG A 95 12.06 -1.01 -8.01
CA ARG A 95 12.48 -1.38 -9.38
C ARG A 95 11.30 -1.93 -10.15
N HIS A 96 11.21 -1.60 -11.44
CA HIS A 96 10.18 -2.14 -12.30
C HIS A 96 10.45 -3.62 -12.57
N LEU A 97 9.41 -4.46 -12.52
CA LEU A 97 9.53 -5.92 -12.69
C LEU A 97 10.10 -6.34 -14.04
N GLN A 98 9.89 -5.52 -15.08
CA GLN A 98 10.45 -5.78 -16.41
C GLN A 98 11.96 -5.55 -16.47
N ALA A 99 12.54 -4.76 -15.55
CA ALA A 99 13.98 -4.51 -15.49
C ALA A 99 14.74 -5.63 -14.73
N SER A 100 14.04 -6.45 -13.93
CA SER A 100 14.66 -7.47 -13.07
C SER A 100 14.98 -8.81 -13.77
N GLN A 101 14.60 -9.00 -15.04
CA GLN A 101 14.86 -10.24 -15.78
C GLN A 101 16.22 -10.28 -16.51
N GLN A 102 17.09 -9.27 -16.35
CA GLN A 102 18.37 -9.20 -17.09
C GLN A 102 19.65 -9.45 -16.26
N THR A 103 19.56 -9.85 -14.99
CA THR A 103 20.77 -10.14 -14.18
C THR A 103 20.72 -11.51 -13.52
N THR A 104 20.78 -12.56 -14.35
CA THR A 104 21.37 -13.85 -13.97
C THR A 104 22.03 -14.41 -15.23
N GLY A 105 23.30 -14.04 -15.42
CA GLY A 105 24.06 -14.39 -16.60
C GLY A 105 25.46 -13.81 -16.53
N ALA A 106 26.28 -14.35 -15.62
CA ALA A 106 27.73 -14.34 -15.68
C ALA A 106 28.24 -15.51 -14.81
#